data_AF-A0A8H6ILX6-F1
#
_entry.id   AF-A0A8H6ILX6-F1
#
_cell.length_a   1.000
_cell.length_b   1.000
_cell.length_c   1.000
_cell.angle_alpha   90.00
_cell.angle_beta   90.00
_cell.angle_gamma   90.00
#
_symmetry.space_group_name_H-M   'P 1'
#
loop_
_entity.id
_entity.type
_entity.pdbx_description
1 polymer ?
#
loop_
_entity_poly.entity_id
_entity_poly.type
_entity_poly.pdbx_seq_one_letter_code
_entity_poly.pdbx_strand_id
1 'polypeptide(L)'
;MHVHNQNEMPGSEADPLFSSPVMPTSRRLSPQSSRQAPDIEFRCLQPDGFDKHTGQSRVSEIRQQPFSSRVVAFEKLTPFLVLIPTTSISVLLLIGNAKRWEFSGRLHGVIESNRAITQVAVQAVFSILGLLHLFVVGKLLQWMLRLHLATRPMSLEALQFWTSILAQQWRPKLRSRFLIPLAIFTLACLGPAALRVGALTPVAGTASLEASLQLPSYVDTEILTYKWSERFGLESKRTPRDFFTYNVGELNTGKIIETAASATTVDGSPRRHAKMDNTGYLYNGRSYGVGVSVGLVDDDFVRNQYVTNYTFKEPGYTAISTCIHNLTTDYRLESNPGSYFPGPLSEVYLTVGPFTPTLFDILVDPVGKTIDVTPLNDADVTDIEPKGNLTFLANWKYTLIASDQTNLYSSLLGRAMYTNIENYKLLQASAGHEAASEKVAALRALEDSFDASMDDIFSGYAAAQLMVANVTQETRALVLKQGLRIEQRAWILTVLILNLILAFAAGEETFRTRCWKDLDEFDFTDLRDVIVGTIAGSVADASATGAELHSSVSRSEHVTGLGAGLDIQRR
;
A
#
# COMPACT_ATOMS: atom_id res chain seq x y z
N MET A 1 33.67 47.75 -31.95
CA MET A 1 33.69 46.30 -31.67
C MET A 1 32.64 45.65 -32.54
N HIS A 2 33.08 44.72 -33.38
CA HIS A 2 32.29 44.08 -34.43
C HIS A 2 31.17 43.20 -33.87
N VAL A 3 29.97 43.38 -34.43
CA VAL A 3 28.82 42.49 -34.28
C VAL A 3 28.98 41.34 -35.28
N HIS A 4 29.00 40.10 -34.79
CA HIS A 4 28.87 38.93 -35.64
C HIS A 4 27.50 38.30 -35.42
N ASN A 5 26.70 38.38 -36.47
CA ASN A 5 25.39 37.78 -36.67
C ASN A 5 25.62 36.41 -37.32
N GLN A 6 25.00 35.34 -36.80
CA GLN A 6 24.82 34.09 -37.54
C GLN A 6 23.39 33.56 -37.38
N ASN A 7 22.89 33.17 -38.54
CA ASN A 7 21.55 32.70 -38.88
C ASN A 7 21.25 31.31 -38.33
N GLU A 8 19.96 30.92 -38.22
CA GLU A 8 19.34 29.99 -39.19
C GLU A 8 17.85 29.75 -38.90
N MET A 9 17.09 29.67 -39.99
CA MET A 9 15.65 29.34 -40.09
C MET A 9 15.44 27.83 -40.35
N PRO A 10 14.21 27.30 -40.22
CA PRO A 10 13.94 25.86 -40.22
C PRO A 10 13.52 25.29 -41.60
N GLY A 11 13.89 24.02 -41.85
CA GLY A 11 13.30 23.11 -42.86
C GLY A 11 13.05 21.76 -42.18
N SER A 12 11.83 21.21 -42.20
CA SER A 12 11.21 20.39 -43.27
C SER A 12 11.70 18.94 -43.33
N GLU A 13 10.72 18.03 -43.28
CA GLU A 13 10.73 16.60 -43.67
C GLU A 13 11.45 15.56 -42.80
N ALA A 14 10.69 14.66 -42.16
CA ALA A 14 10.34 13.33 -42.70
C ALA A 14 9.90 12.35 -41.58
N ASP A 15 8.69 11.81 -41.71
CA ASP A 15 8.23 10.57 -41.06
C ASP A 15 9.04 9.35 -41.58
N PRO A 16 9.13 8.23 -40.82
CA PRO A 16 8.15 7.16 -41.05
C PRO A 16 7.78 6.26 -39.86
N LEU A 17 6.53 5.77 -39.93
CA LEU A 17 6.08 4.38 -39.70
C LEU A 17 6.25 3.76 -38.30
N PHE A 18 5.14 3.67 -37.55
CA PHE A 18 4.83 2.47 -36.78
C PHE A 18 3.35 2.07 -36.92
N SER A 19 3.18 0.81 -37.32
CA SER A 19 1.98 0.14 -37.76
C SER A 19 1.21 -0.48 -36.59
N SER A 20 -0.11 -0.27 -36.60
CA SER A 20 -1.08 -0.94 -35.74
C SER A 20 -1.30 -2.40 -36.16
N PRO A 21 -1.46 -3.36 -35.23
CA PRO A 21 -1.89 -4.70 -35.59
C PRO A 21 -3.42 -4.76 -35.73
N VAL A 22 -3.84 -5.02 -36.96
CA VAL A 22 -5.21 -5.36 -37.39
C VAL A 22 -5.51 -6.82 -37.06
N MET A 23 -6.65 -7.08 -36.41
CA MET A 23 -7.24 -8.43 -36.27
C MET A 23 -7.55 -9.04 -37.65
N PRO A 24 -7.29 -10.34 -37.88
CA PRO A 24 -7.87 -11.04 -38.99
C PRO A 24 -9.10 -11.87 -38.59
N THR A 25 -10.10 -11.68 -39.44
CA THR A 25 -11.37 -12.33 -39.64
C THR A 25 -11.27 -13.86 -39.81
N SER A 26 -12.16 -14.56 -39.09
CA SER A 26 -12.99 -15.68 -39.57
C SER A 26 -12.69 -16.23 -40.98
N ARG A 27 -12.26 -17.49 -41.05
CA ARG A 27 -12.35 -18.32 -42.27
C ARG A 27 -12.88 -19.71 -41.94
N ARG A 28 -14.03 -20.03 -42.53
CA ARG A 28 -14.60 -21.38 -42.68
C ARG A 28 -13.61 -22.29 -43.43
N LEU A 29 -13.46 -23.52 -42.95
CA LEU A 29 -13.08 -24.67 -43.77
C LEU A 29 -14.03 -25.82 -43.48
N SER A 30 -14.61 -26.33 -44.56
CA SER A 30 -15.49 -27.50 -44.64
C SER A 30 -14.72 -28.82 -44.43
N PRO A 31 -15.41 -29.94 -44.20
CA PRO A 31 -14.83 -31.17 -43.69
C PRO A 31 -14.47 -32.16 -44.80
N GLN A 32 -13.39 -32.92 -44.64
CA GLN A 32 -13.26 -34.24 -45.28
C GLN A 32 -12.11 -35.09 -44.71
N SER A 33 -12.32 -36.41 -44.79
CA SER A 33 -11.35 -37.51 -44.75
C SER A 33 -10.91 -37.98 -43.35
N SER A 34 -11.56 -38.98 -42.75
CA SER A 34 -11.38 -40.44 -42.97
C SER A 34 -9.97 -40.96 -42.65
N ARG A 35 -9.80 -41.51 -41.43
CA ARG A 35 -8.86 -42.61 -41.16
C ARG A 35 -9.45 -43.59 -40.14
N GLN A 36 -9.27 -44.86 -40.51
CA GLN A 36 -9.75 -46.09 -39.90
C GLN A 36 -8.99 -46.50 -38.63
N ALA A 37 -9.72 -47.30 -37.83
CA ALA A 37 -9.29 -48.42 -36.97
C ALA A 37 -8.65 -48.09 -35.59
N PRO A 38 -8.80 -48.96 -34.56
CA PRO A 38 -9.29 -50.35 -34.61
C PRO A 38 -10.49 -50.70 -33.70
N ASP A 39 -11.23 -51.72 -34.14
CA ASP A 39 -12.14 -52.52 -33.32
C ASP A 39 -11.40 -53.15 -32.15
N ILE A 40 -11.89 -52.90 -30.94
CA ILE A 40 -11.49 -53.63 -29.74
C ILE A 40 -12.53 -54.73 -29.53
N GLU A 41 -12.16 -55.93 -29.98
CA GLU A 41 -12.89 -57.17 -29.79
C GLU A 41 -12.84 -57.56 -28.29
N PHE A 42 -13.98 -57.44 -27.60
CA PHE A 42 -14.13 -57.98 -26.24
C PHE A 42 -14.24 -59.50 -26.32
N ARG A 43 -13.11 -60.19 -26.14
CA ARG A 43 -13.07 -61.63 -25.90
C ARG A 43 -13.59 -61.90 -24.48
N CYS A 44 -14.78 -62.49 -24.38
CA CYS A 44 -15.24 -63.12 -23.14
C CYS A 44 -14.26 -64.26 -22.79
N LEU A 45 -13.50 -64.10 -21.71
CA LEU A 45 -12.79 -65.20 -21.08
C LEU A 45 -13.84 -66.10 -20.42
N GLN A 46 -14.11 -67.20 -21.08
CA GLN A 46 -14.87 -68.33 -20.56
C GLN A 46 -14.00 -69.02 -19.48
N PRO A 47 -14.48 -69.19 -18.24
CA PRO A 47 -13.72 -69.89 -17.21
C PRO A 47 -13.85 -71.39 -17.44
N ASP A 48 -12.90 -71.97 -18.17
CA ASP A 48 -12.69 -73.41 -18.18
C ASP A 48 -12.03 -73.82 -16.86
N GLY A 49 -12.79 -74.52 -16.00
CA GLY A 49 -12.25 -75.12 -14.79
C GLY A 49 -13.23 -75.20 -13.62
N PHE A 50 -14.45 -75.67 -13.84
CA PHE A 50 -15.35 -76.07 -12.75
C PHE A 50 -15.16 -77.57 -12.50
N ASP A 51 -14.18 -77.91 -11.66
CA ASP A 51 -13.90 -79.29 -11.27
C ASP A 51 -14.93 -79.73 -10.22
N LYS A 52 -15.82 -80.65 -10.58
CA LYS A 52 -17.04 -81.00 -9.82
C LYS A 52 -16.81 -81.90 -8.59
N HIS A 53 -15.55 -82.18 -8.19
CA HIS A 53 -15.28 -83.20 -7.17
C HIS A 53 -14.63 -82.75 -5.87
N THR A 54 -14.39 -81.46 -5.66
CA THR A 54 -14.04 -80.95 -4.32
C THR A 54 -14.76 -79.63 -4.07
N GLY A 55 -15.77 -79.66 -3.19
CA GLY A 55 -16.50 -78.47 -2.74
C GLY A 55 -15.66 -77.58 -1.82
N GLN A 56 -14.53 -77.09 -2.31
CA GLN A 56 -13.64 -76.20 -1.55
C GLN A 56 -13.08 -75.13 -2.48
N SER A 57 -13.71 -73.96 -2.41
CA SER A 57 -13.40 -72.79 -3.22
C SER A 57 -11.97 -72.31 -2.96
N ARG A 58 -11.12 -72.31 -3.99
CA ARG A 58 -9.74 -71.76 -4.02
C ARG A 58 -9.68 -70.22 -3.88
N VAL A 59 -10.73 -69.58 -3.38
CA VAL A 59 -10.84 -68.12 -3.23
C VAL A 59 -10.33 -67.65 -1.85
N SER A 60 -10.06 -68.56 -0.91
CA SER A 60 -9.60 -68.20 0.44
C SER A 60 -8.11 -67.85 0.54
N GLU A 61 -7.29 -68.09 -0.50
CA GLU A 61 -5.82 -67.98 -0.42
C GLU A 61 -5.26 -66.61 -0.91
N ILE A 62 -6.12 -65.67 -1.31
CA ILE A 62 -5.72 -64.27 -1.59
C ILE A 62 -5.84 -63.39 -0.33
N ARG A 63 -6.29 -63.94 0.80
CA ARG A 63 -6.36 -63.18 2.05
C ARG A 63 -5.00 -63.20 2.75
N GLN A 64 -4.46 -61.99 2.94
CA GLN A 64 -3.38 -61.61 3.87
C GLN A 64 -1.95 -61.63 3.31
N GLN A 65 -1.60 -60.58 2.56
CA GLN A 65 -0.30 -59.96 2.78
C GLN A 65 -0.46 -58.94 3.93
N PRO A 66 0.25 -59.06 5.07
CA PRO A 66 0.16 -58.09 6.14
C PRO A 66 0.84 -56.80 5.69
N PHE A 67 0.04 -55.84 5.22
CA PHE A 67 0.53 -54.49 4.95
C PHE A 67 0.93 -53.87 6.29
N SER A 68 2.15 -53.31 6.35
CA SER A 68 2.78 -52.80 7.56
C SER A 68 1.89 -51.79 8.29
N SER A 69 1.54 -52.09 9.54
CA SER A 69 0.70 -51.24 10.42
C SER A 69 1.18 -49.79 10.55
N ARG A 70 2.46 -49.52 10.24
CA ARG A 70 3.03 -48.16 10.20
C ARG A 70 2.53 -47.32 9.02
N VAL A 71 2.23 -47.94 7.88
CA VAL A 71 1.76 -47.21 6.68
C VAL A 71 0.33 -46.72 6.89
N VAL A 72 -0.52 -47.56 7.49
CA VAL A 72 -1.91 -47.20 7.83
C VAL A 72 -1.97 -46.08 8.87
N ALA A 73 -1.07 -46.06 9.86
CA ALA A 73 -0.99 -44.99 10.83
C ALA A 73 -0.52 -43.66 10.21
N PHE A 74 0.43 -43.71 9.28
CA PHE A 74 0.93 -42.52 8.58
C PHE A 74 -0.12 -41.92 7.63
N GLU A 75 -0.89 -42.76 6.95
CA GLU A 75 -1.98 -42.32 6.08
C GLU A 75 -3.08 -41.58 6.87
N LYS A 76 -3.37 -42.04 8.09
CA LYS A 76 -4.31 -41.38 9.03
C LYS A 76 -3.78 -40.05 9.58
N LEU A 77 -2.46 -39.86 9.68
CA LEU A 77 -1.83 -38.62 10.16
C LEU A 77 -1.64 -37.55 9.06
N THR A 78 -1.63 -37.96 7.79
CA THR A 78 -1.37 -37.09 6.63
C THR A 78 -2.21 -35.80 6.60
N PRO A 79 -3.54 -35.79 6.83
CA PRO A 79 -4.30 -34.54 6.77
C PRO A 79 -3.94 -33.54 7.88
N PHE A 80 -3.53 -34.02 9.06
CA PHE A 80 -3.07 -33.15 10.15
C PHE A 80 -1.73 -32.50 9.84
N LEU A 81 -0.81 -33.25 9.22
CA LEU A 81 0.47 -32.73 8.75
C LEU A 81 0.29 -31.62 7.69
N VAL A 82 -0.71 -31.75 6.82
CA VAL A 82 -1.03 -30.75 5.78
C VAL A 82 -1.66 -29.46 6.35
N LEU A 83 -2.33 -29.53 7.51
CA LEU A 83 -2.92 -28.38 8.22
C LEU A 83 -1.89 -27.51 8.96
N ILE A 84 -0.73 -28.07 9.33
CA ILE A 84 0.34 -27.33 10.03
C ILE A 84 0.90 -26.16 9.20
N PRO A 85 1.34 -26.33 7.93
CA PRO A 85 1.92 -25.23 7.17
C PRO A 85 0.90 -24.13 6.88
N THR A 86 -0.37 -24.50 6.63
CA THR A 86 -1.41 -23.51 6.31
C THR A 86 -1.79 -22.66 7.52
N THR A 87 -1.92 -23.27 8.70
CA THR A 87 -2.17 -22.55 9.96
C THR A 87 -0.96 -21.71 10.37
N SER A 88 0.26 -22.23 10.22
CA SER A 88 1.49 -21.50 10.52
C SER A 88 1.62 -20.21 9.69
N ILE A 89 1.35 -20.28 8.39
CA ILE A 89 1.37 -19.10 7.51
C ILE A 89 0.29 -18.10 7.91
N SER A 90 -0.94 -18.55 8.21
CA SER A 90 -2.01 -17.63 8.65
C SER A 90 -1.71 -16.94 9.99
N VAL A 91 -1.09 -17.65 10.94
CA VAL A 91 -0.65 -17.08 12.21
C VAL A 91 0.50 -16.09 11.99
N LEU A 92 1.46 -16.41 11.12
CA LEU A 92 2.55 -15.51 10.77
C LEU A 92 2.02 -14.20 10.17
N LEU A 93 1.01 -14.27 9.30
CA LEU A 93 0.35 -13.09 8.73
C LEU A 93 -0.41 -12.27 9.76
N LEU A 94 -1.06 -12.93 10.72
CA LEU A 94 -1.73 -12.25 11.82
C LEU A 94 -0.71 -11.51 12.71
N ILE A 95 0.40 -12.15 13.05
CA ILE A 95 1.50 -11.55 13.82
C ILE A 95 2.12 -10.38 13.04
N GLY A 96 2.35 -10.55 11.74
CA GLY A 96 2.87 -9.49 10.87
C GLY A 96 1.93 -8.28 10.81
N ASN A 97 0.62 -8.50 10.69
CA ASN A 97 -0.37 -7.42 10.73
C ASN A 97 -0.45 -6.76 12.14
N ALA A 98 -0.36 -7.54 13.22
CA ALA A 98 -0.36 -7.01 14.58
C ALA A 98 0.88 -6.15 14.86
N LYS A 99 2.05 -6.56 14.35
CA LYS A 99 3.32 -5.83 14.47
C LYS A 99 3.53 -4.76 13.40
N ARG A 100 2.57 -4.53 12.51
CA ARG A 100 2.70 -3.64 11.34
C ARG A 100 4.01 -3.90 10.58
N TRP A 101 4.21 -5.14 10.16
CA TRP A 101 5.35 -5.47 9.30
C TRP A 101 5.29 -4.65 8.02
N GLU A 102 6.34 -3.86 7.82
CA GLU A 102 6.52 -2.97 6.69
C GLU A 102 7.71 -3.47 5.88
N PHE A 103 7.49 -3.67 4.59
CA PHE A 103 8.57 -4.00 3.66
C PHE A 103 9.14 -2.68 3.13
N SER A 104 10.20 -2.18 3.78
CA SER A 104 10.94 -1.00 3.35
C SER A 104 12.28 -1.37 2.69
N GLY A 105 12.74 -0.56 1.72
CA GLY A 105 14.09 -0.69 1.14
C GLY A 105 14.18 -1.64 -0.06
N ARG A 106 15.20 -2.50 -0.11
CA ARG A 106 15.53 -3.32 -1.30
C ARG A 106 14.39 -4.26 -1.72
N LEU A 107 13.66 -4.81 -0.75
CA LEU A 107 12.49 -5.65 -1.02
C LEU A 107 11.34 -4.86 -1.65
N HIS A 108 11.14 -3.60 -1.24
CA HIS A 108 10.14 -2.71 -1.83
C HIS A 108 10.45 -2.45 -3.31
N GLY A 109 11.69 -2.07 -3.62
CA GLY A 109 12.12 -1.81 -5.00
C GLY A 109 11.98 -3.02 -5.91
N VAL A 110 12.28 -4.24 -5.41
CA VAL A 110 12.10 -5.49 -6.18
C VAL A 110 10.63 -5.81 -6.43
N ILE A 111 9.76 -5.59 -5.44
CA ILE A 111 8.32 -5.85 -5.56
C ILE A 111 7.68 -4.84 -6.52
N GLU A 112 8.06 -3.57 -6.43
CA GLU A 112 7.55 -2.50 -7.28
C GLU A 112 8.01 -2.68 -8.74
N SER A 113 9.30 -2.95 -8.97
CA SER A 113 9.83 -3.18 -10.32
C SER A 113 9.22 -4.42 -10.99
N ASN A 114 8.80 -5.41 -10.19
CA ASN A 114 8.27 -6.68 -10.68
C ASN A 114 6.87 -6.97 -10.12
N ARG A 115 5.99 -5.96 -10.13
CA ARG A 115 4.64 -6.09 -9.56
C ARG A 115 3.86 -7.29 -10.12
N ALA A 116 3.94 -7.50 -11.44
CA ALA A 116 3.26 -8.61 -12.11
C ALA A 116 3.80 -9.98 -11.64
N ILE A 117 5.13 -10.14 -11.55
CA ILE A 117 5.75 -11.40 -11.11
C ILE A 117 5.41 -11.68 -9.65
N THR A 118 5.46 -10.66 -8.79
CA THR A 118 5.12 -10.80 -7.37
C THR A 118 3.67 -11.24 -7.20
N GLN A 119 2.74 -10.66 -7.98
CA GLN A 119 1.34 -11.04 -7.95
C GLN A 119 1.13 -12.50 -8.40
N VAL A 120 1.81 -12.92 -9.47
CA VAL A 120 1.75 -14.31 -9.97
C VAL A 120 2.34 -15.28 -8.94
N ALA A 121 3.47 -14.94 -8.32
CA ALA A 121 4.11 -15.78 -7.31
C ALA A 121 3.22 -15.95 -6.07
N VAL A 122 2.62 -14.87 -5.57
CA VAL A 122 1.66 -14.91 -4.45
C VAL A 122 0.46 -15.78 -4.82
N GLN A 123 -0.11 -15.59 -6.01
CA GLN A 123 -1.24 -16.40 -6.48
C GLN A 123 -0.89 -17.89 -6.57
N ALA A 124 0.31 -18.25 -7.04
CA ALA A 124 0.76 -19.63 -7.13
C ALA A 124 0.85 -20.30 -5.74
N VAL A 125 1.50 -19.64 -4.78
CA VAL A 125 1.65 -20.16 -3.41
C VAL A 125 0.30 -20.39 -2.75
N PHE A 126 -0.65 -19.46 -2.90
CA PHE A 126 -1.98 -19.60 -2.29
C PHE A 126 -2.88 -20.59 -3.01
N SER A 127 -2.71 -20.78 -4.31
CA SER A 127 -3.39 -21.85 -5.05
C SER A 127 -2.96 -23.22 -4.52
N ILE A 128 -1.66 -23.40 -4.24
CA ILE A 128 -1.13 -24.63 -3.63
C ILE A 128 -1.72 -24.83 -2.22
N LEU A 129 -1.72 -23.79 -1.38
CA LEU A 129 -2.33 -23.84 -0.04
C LEU A 129 -3.85 -24.10 -0.08
N GLY A 130 -4.53 -23.64 -1.14
CA GLY A 130 -5.92 -23.96 -1.45
C GLY A 130 -6.12 -25.43 -1.78
N LEU A 131 -5.30 -25.99 -2.67
CA LEU A 131 -5.33 -27.41 -3.04
C LEU A 131 -5.05 -28.32 -1.83
N LEU A 132 -4.10 -27.95 -0.98
CA LEU A 132 -3.81 -28.67 0.27
C LEU A 132 -5.03 -28.70 1.21
N HIS A 133 -5.80 -27.62 1.28
CA HIS A 133 -7.05 -27.59 2.04
C HIS A 133 -8.12 -28.51 1.44
N LEU A 134 -8.26 -28.49 0.12
CA LEU A 134 -9.20 -29.37 -0.58
C LEU A 134 -8.88 -30.85 -0.37
N PHE A 135 -7.59 -31.19 -0.34
CA PHE A 135 -7.14 -32.54 -0.04
C PHE A 135 -7.58 -33.01 1.35
N VAL A 136 -7.43 -32.16 2.39
CA VAL A 136 -7.87 -32.47 3.75
C VAL A 136 -9.38 -32.67 3.83
N VAL A 137 -10.16 -31.75 3.25
CA VAL A 137 -11.62 -31.85 3.22
C VAL A 137 -12.07 -33.12 2.49
N GLY A 138 -11.44 -33.44 1.35
CA GLY A 138 -11.73 -34.65 0.58
C GLY A 138 -11.47 -35.93 1.37
N LYS A 139 -10.32 -36.02 2.07
CA LYS A 139 -10.01 -37.19 2.92
C LYS A 139 -10.96 -37.35 4.10
N LEU A 140 -11.32 -36.24 4.78
CA LEU A 140 -12.30 -36.28 5.87
C LEU A 140 -13.67 -36.76 5.39
N LEU A 141 -14.14 -36.26 4.24
CA LEU A 141 -15.39 -36.70 3.62
C LEU A 141 -15.33 -38.18 3.20
N GLN A 142 -14.20 -38.63 2.65
CA GLN A 142 -14.01 -40.02 2.25
C GLN A 142 -14.14 -40.94 3.47
N TRP A 143 -13.49 -40.58 4.59
CA TRP A 143 -13.58 -41.36 5.83
C TRP A 143 -14.98 -41.33 6.45
N MET A 144 -15.65 -40.18 6.45
CA MET A 144 -17.04 -40.07 6.91
C MET A 144 -17.97 -40.98 6.11
N LEU A 145 -17.81 -41.02 4.78
CA LEU A 145 -18.65 -41.84 3.90
C LEU A 145 -18.42 -43.33 4.13
N ARG A 146 -17.16 -43.78 4.31
CA ARG A 146 -16.86 -45.18 4.64
C ARG A 146 -17.57 -45.63 5.91
N LEU A 147 -17.51 -44.81 6.96
CA LEU A 147 -18.17 -45.12 8.23
C LEU A 147 -19.70 -45.17 8.10
N HIS A 148 -20.26 -44.29 7.27
CA HIS A 148 -21.70 -44.27 7.02
C HIS A 148 -22.18 -45.50 6.24
N LEU A 149 -21.43 -45.92 5.21
CA LEU A 149 -21.73 -47.11 4.42
C LEU A 149 -21.62 -48.40 5.25
N ALA A 150 -20.70 -48.45 6.22
CA ALA A 150 -20.57 -49.58 7.12
C ALA A 150 -21.76 -49.73 8.10
N THR A 151 -22.45 -48.63 8.40
CA THR A 151 -23.50 -48.60 9.43
C THR A 151 -24.92 -48.54 8.86
N ARG A 152 -25.13 -48.07 7.63
CA ARG A 152 -26.45 -47.91 7.03
C ARG A 152 -26.45 -48.23 5.52
N PRO A 153 -27.47 -48.96 5.02
CA PRO A 153 -27.65 -49.13 3.59
C PRO A 153 -28.05 -47.80 2.94
N MET A 154 -27.33 -47.39 1.90
CA MET A 154 -27.51 -46.12 1.18
C MET A 154 -28.12 -46.36 -0.20
N SER A 155 -29.00 -45.45 -0.64
CA SER A 155 -29.58 -45.52 -1.98
C SER A 155 -28.55 -45.19 -3.08
N LEU A 156 -28.73 -45.76 -4.27
CA LEU A 156 -27.83 -45.55 -5.41
C LEU A 156 -27.67 -44.07 -5.79
N GLU A 157 -28.74 -43.27 -5.70
CA GLU A 157 -28.70 -41.83 -5.97
C GLU A 157 -27.84 -41.07 -4.94
N ALA A 158 -27.90 -41.44 -3.66
CA ALA A 158 -27.09 -40.84 -2.61
C ALA A 158 -25.60 -41.20 -2.79
N LEU A 159 -25.30 -42.43 -3.19
CA LEU A 159 -23.93 -42.84 -3.50
C LEU A 159 -23.36 -42.06 -4.70
N GLN A 160 -24.17 -41.83 -5.74
CA GLN A 160 -23.77 -41.00 -6.89
C GLN A 160 -23.54 -39.53 -6.49
N PHE A 161 -24.30 -39.00 -5.54
CA PHE A 161 -24.09 -37.67 -5.00
C PHE A 161 -22.78 -37.55 -4.23
N TRP A 162 -22.52 -38.46 -3.29
CA TRP A 162 -21.29 -38.45 -2.49
C TRP A 162 -20.03 -38.70 -3.32
N THR A 163 -20.10 -39.61 -4.30
CA THR A 163 -18.99 -39.82 -5.25
C THR A 163 -18.73 -38.60 -6.13
N SER A 164 -19.78 -37.85 -6.50
CA SER A 164 -19.63 -36.59 -7.24
C SER A 164 -19.01 -35.47 -6.38
N ILE A 165 -19.33 -35.42 -5.08
CA ILE A 165 -18.68 -34.53 -4.10
C ILE A 165 -17.20 -34.86 -3.95
N LEU A 166 -16.87 -36.13 -3.74
CA LEU A 166 -15.49 -36.59 -3.54
C LEU A 166 -14.63 -36.42 -4.80
N ALA A 167 -15.20 -36.65 -5.99
CA ALA A 167 -14.52 -36.42 -7.25
C ALA A 167 -14.44 -34.93 -7.65
N GLN A 168 -15.15 -34.04 -6.93
CA GLN A 168 -15.32 -32.63 -7.29
C GLN A 168 -15.77 -32.43 -8.75
N GLN A 169 -16.54 -33.37 -9.30
CA GLN A 169 -16.98 -33.35 -10.70
C GLN A 169 -18.40 -32.82 -10.81
N TRP A 170 -18.61 -31.85 -11.70
CA TRP A 170 -19.95 -31.38 -12.04
C TRP A 170 -20.67 -32.42 -12.91
N ARG A 171 -21.69 -33.08 -12.35
CA ARG A 171 -22.54 -34.05 -13.07
C ARG A 171 -23.97 -33.53 -13.17
N PRO A 172 -24.36 -32.91 -14.31
CA PRO A 172 -25.69 -32.30 -14.47
C PRO A 172 -26.84 -33.32 -14.57
N LYS A 173 -26.54 -34.62 -14.62
CA LYS A 173 -27.54 -35.70 -14.66
C LYS A 173 -28.15 -36.05 -13.29
N LEU A 174 -27.68 -35.44 -12.20
CA LEU A 174 -28.28 -35.64 -10.87
C LEU A 174 -29.61 -34.88 -10.72
N ARG A 175 -30.52 -35.42 -9.90
CA ARG A 175 -31.80 -34.79 -9.55
C ARG A 175 -31.56 -33.40 -8.95
N SER A 176 -32.37 -32.41 -9.33
CA SER A 176 -32.17 -30.98 -9.00
C SER A 176 -31.99 -30.67 -7.51
N ARG A 177 -32.59 -31.48 -6.63
CA ARG A 177 -32.46 -31.37 -5.16
C ARG A 177 -31.02 -31.58 -4.66
N PHE A 178 -30.18 -32.32 -5.39
CA PHE A 178 -28.79 -32.59 -5.03
C PHE A 178 -27.77 -31.68 -5.76
N LEU A 179 -28.20 -30.97 -6.81
CA LEU A 179 -27.33 -30.04 -7.54
C LEU A 179 -27.03 -28.76 -6.74
N ILE A 180 -28.01 -28.23 -6.01
CA ILE A 180 -27.85 -27.03 -5.18
C ILE A 180 -26.78 -27.25 -4.08
N PRO A 181 -26.85 -28.30 -3.24
CA PRO A 181 -25.82 -28.54 -2.23
C PRO A 181 -24.45 -28.86 -2.84
N LEU A 182 -24.40 -29.51 -4.00
CA LEU A 182 -23.14 -29.74 -4.72
C LEU A 182 -22.51 -28.42 -5.18
N ALA A 183 -23.29 -27.51 -5.75
CA ALA A 183 -22.83 -26.19 -6.17
C ALA A 183 -22.36 -25.34 -4.98
N ILE A 184 -23.09 -25.37 -3.86
CA ILE A 184 -22.70 -24.66 -2.63
C ILE A 184 -21.40 -25.22 -2.09
N PHE A 185 -21.26 -26.55 -2.06
CA PHE A 185 -20.05 -27.21 -1.57
C PHE A 185 -18.83 -26.90 -2.45
N THR A 186 -18.97 -26.92 -3.78
CA THR A 186 -17.87 -26.57 -4.69
C THR A 186 -17.50 -25.09 -4.58
N LEU A 187 -18.48 -24.18 -4.44
CA LEU A 187 -18.23 -22.76 -4.17
C LEU A 187 -17.54 -22.54 -2.81
N ALA A 188 -17.97 -23.23 -1.76
CA ALA A 188 -17.35 -23.16 -0.44
C ALA A 188 -15.91 -23.72 -0.43
N CYS A 189 -15.61 -24.64 -1.34
CA CYS A 189 -14.28 -25.20 -1.56
C CYS A 189 -13.37 -24.28 -2.40
N LEU A 190 -13.92 -23.60 -3.42
CA LEU A 190 -13.16 -22.70 -4.31
C LEU A 190 -12.96 -21.29 -3.73
N GLY A 191 -13.96 -20.78 -2.99
CA GLY A 191 -13.96 -19.45 -2.39
C GLY A 191 -12.72 -19.13 -1.54
N PRO A 192 -12.27 -20.03 -0.64
CA PRO A 192 -11.07 -19.84 0.16
C PRO A 192 -9.80 -19.57 -0.64
N ALA A 193 -9.66 -20.13 -1.86
CA ALA A 193 -8.47 -19.91 -2.68
C ALA A 193 -8.41 -18.45 -3.19
N ALA A 194 -9.53 -17.90 -3.66
CA ALA A 194 -9.62 -16.52 -4.11
C ALA A 194 -9.47 -15.52 -2.95
N LEU A 195 -10.11 -15.81 -1.80
CA LEU A 195 -10.02 -14.99 -0.59
C LEU A 195 -8.59 -14.87 -0.04
N ARG A 196 -7.80 -15.93 -0.19
CA ARG A 196 -6.42 -15.99 0.27
C ARG A 196 -5.45 -15.14 -0.56
N VAL A 197 -5.71 -14.97 -1.85
CA VAL A 197 -4.90 -14.11 -2.72
C VAL A 197 -5.04 -12.65 -2.28
N GLY A 198 -6.26 -12.20 -1.98
CA GLY A 198 -6.52 -10.83 -1.50
C GLY A 198 -5.94 -10.52 -0.12
N ALA A 199 -5.64 -11.53 0.70
CA ALA A 199 -5.03 -11.34 2.01
C ALA A 199 -3.55 -10.95 1.95
N LEU A 200 -2.85 -11.24 0.84
CA LEU A 200 -1.39 -11.09 0.73
C LEU A 200 -0.95 -10.18 -0.41
N THR A 201 -1.88 -9.74 -1.26
CA THR A 201 -1.59 -8.70 -2.24
C THR A 201 -1.08 -7.46 -1.52
N PRO A 202 0.17 -7.03 -1.79
CA PRO A 202 0.71 -5.82 -1.20
C PRO A 202 -0.15 -4.62 -1.58
N VAL A 203 -0.54 -3.82 -0.60
CA VAL A 203 -1.20 -2.54 -0.83
C VAL A 203 -0.17 -1.45 -0.60
N ALA A 204 -0.18 -0.44 -1.47
CA ALA A 204 0.65 0.75 -1.29
C ALA A 204 0.19 1.45 0.01
N GLY A 205 1.11 1.65 0.94
CA GLY A 205 0.87 2.33 2.19
C GLY A 205 1.98 3.32 2.49
N THR A 206 1.77 4.12 3.53
CA THR A 206 2.80 5.02 4.07
C THR A 206 3.38 4.44 5.34
N ALA A 207 4.69 4.50 5.46
CA ALA A 207 5.46 4.11 6.62
C ALA A 207 6.11 5.36 7.22
N SER A 208 6.04 5.52 8.53
CA SER A 208 6.72 6.61 9.24
C SER A 208 7.99 6.10 9.91
N LEU A 209 9.12 6.73 9.61
CA LEU A 209 10.40 6.46 10.24
C LEU A 209 10.89 7.71 10.98
N GLU A 210 11.32 7.55 12.22
CA GLU A 210 12.03 8.60 12.93
C GLU A 210 13.48 8.67 12.46
N ALA A 211 13.95 9.86 12.11
CA ALA A 211 15.32 10.15 11.72
C ALA A 211 15.83 11.43 12.39
N SER A 212 17.14 11.63 12.41
CA SER A 212 17.77 12.86 12.93
C SER A 212 18.03 13.85 11.79
N LEU A 213 17.73 15.13 12.02
CA LEU A 213 18.03 16.25 11.13
C LEU A 213 18.83 17.30 11.90
N GLN A 214 19.81 17.93 11.25
CA GLN A 214 20.60 19.01 11.83
C GLN A 214 19.92 20.36 11.57
N LEU A 215 19.69 21.14 12.63
CA LEU A 215 19.13 22.48 12.60
C LEU A 215 20.18 23.52 13.00
N PRO A 216 20.05 24.80 12.61
CA PRO A 216 20.93 25.87 13.10
C PRO A 216 20.85 25.97 14.62
N SER A 217 22.00 26.09 15.28
CA SER A 217 22.04 26.33 16.73
C SER A 217 22.47 27.78 17.03
N TYR A 218 21.83 28.35 18.06
CA TYR A 218 22.09 29.70 18.57
C TYR A 218 22.63 29.68 20.00
N VAL A 219 23.14 28.53 20.45
CA VAL A 219 23.77 28.40 21.78
C VAL A 219 25.05 29.25 21.84
N ASP A 220 25.83 29.23 20.76
CA ASP A 220 26.98 30.11 20.58
C ASP A 220 26.63 31.25 19.62
N THR A 221 26.54 32.46 20.18
CA THR A 221 26.23 33.69 19.45
C THR A 221 27.41 34.65 19.36
N GLU A 222 28.63 34.19 19.66
CA GLU A 222 29.83 35.01 19.53
C GLU A 222 30.00 35.50 18.09
N ILE A 223 29.80 34.64 17.09
CA ILE A 223 29.90 35.04 15.67
C ILE A 223 28.83 36.05 15.26
N LEU A 224 27.63 35.99 15.85
CA LEU A 224 26.57 36.97 15.57
C LEU A 224 26.96 38.36 16.11
N THR A 225 27.58 38.41 17.28
CA THR A 225 28.02 39.67 17.93
C THR A 225 29.41 40.12 17.49
N TYR A 226 30.19 39.25 16.86
CA TYR A 226 31.52 39.59 16.39
C TYR A 226 31.42 40.50 15.16
N LYS A 227 32.01 41.70 15.28
CA LYS A 227 32.13 42.65 14.16
C LYS A 227 30.81 43.01 13.49
N TRP A 228 29.69 42.97 14.21
CA TRP A 228 28.36 43.23 13.64
C TRP A 228 28.22 44.62 12.99
N SER A 229 28.99 45.60 13.45
CA SER A 229 29.06 46.96 12.89
C SER A 229 29.99 47.06 11.67
N GLU A 230 30.84 46.07 11.43
CA GLU A 230 31.72 46.04 10.27
C GLU A 230 30.91 45.62 9.02
N ARG A 231 31.00 46.43 7.96
CA ARG A 231 30.36 46.15 6.67
C ARG A 231 31.15 45.14 5.83
N PHE A 232 32.46 45.04 6.05
CA PHE A 232 33.36 44.21 5.26
C PHE A 232 34.09 43.20 6.13
N GLY A 233 34.44 42.04 5.56
CA GLY A 233 35.25 41.03 6.25
C GLY A 233 34.48 40.13 7.22
N LEU A 234 33.15 40.17 7.20
CA LEU A 234 32.32 39.16 7.86
C LEU A 234 32.50 37.79 7.19
N GLU A 235 32.45 36.73 8.00
CA GLU A 235 32.66 35.38 7.50
C GLU A 235 31.60 34.98 6.48
N SER A 236 32.08 34.40 5.38
CA SER A 236 31.24 33.92 4.30
C SER A 236 31.85 32.69 3.64
N LYS A 237 31.00 31.84 3.08
CA LYS A 237 31.38 30.58 2.47
C LYS A 237 30.61 30.37 1.19
N ARG A 238 31.34 30.19 0.10
CA ARG A 238 30.76 29.81 -1.19
C ARG A 238 30.76 28.30 -1.34
N THR A 239 29.62 27.74 -1.69
CA THR A 239 29.45 26.31 -1.95
C THR A 239 28.69 26.11 -3.27
N PRO A 240 28.56 24.87 -3.78
CA PRO A 240 27.66 24.59 -4.90
C PRO A 240 26.18 24.85 -4.58
N ARG A 241 25.79 24.85 -3.29
CA ARG A 241 24.39 25.05 -2.87
C ARG A 241 24.00 26.53 -2.83
N ASP A 242 24.87 27.43 -2.37
CA ASP A 242 24.85 28.88 -2.63
C ASP A 242 26.08 29.55 -1.98
N PHE A 243 26.07 30.88 -1.95
CA PHE A 243 26.90 31.74 -1.11
C PHE A 243 26.21 32.06 0.23
N PHE A 244 26.83 31.66 1.34
CA PHE A 244 26.33 31.87 2.71
C PHE A 244 27.19 32.90 3.44
N THR A 245 26.58 33.78 4.24
CA THR A 245 27.29 34.94 4.83
C THR A 245 26.57 35.49 6.06
N TYR A 246 27.34 35.99 7.03
CA TYR A 246 26.80 36.79 8.14
C TYR A 246 26.50 38.25 7.74
N ASN A 247 26.93 38.69 6.55
CA ASN A 247 26.51 39.99 6.00
C ASN A 247 25.23 39.87 5.15
N VAL A 248 24.18 39.28 5.74
CA VAL A 248 22.92 38.95 5.04
C VAL A 248 22.31 40.20 4.39
N GLY A 249 22.24 41.30 5.14
CA GLY A 249 21.57 42.52 4.71
C GLY A 249 22.15 43.13 3.43
N GLU A 250 23.46 43.15 3.28
CA GLU A 250 24.12 43.77 2.12
C GLU A 250 24.23 42.80 0.93
N LEU A 251 24.63 41.55 1.19
CA LEU A 251 24.93 40.58 0.13
C LEU A 251 23.67 39.90 -0.42
N ASN A 252 22.58 39.86 0.35
CA ASN A 252 21.28 39.37 -0.11
C ASN A 252 20.24 40.48 -0.33
N THR A 253 20.66 41.75 -0.38
CA THR A 253 19.76 42.92 -0.52
C THR A 253 18.73 42.75 -1.64
N GLY A 254 19.16 42.30 -2.83
CA GLY A 254 18.27 42.12 -3.98
C GLY A 254 17.14 41.12 -3.70
N LYS A 255 17.47 39.96 -3.10
CA LYS A 255 16.49 38.93 -2.71
C LYS A 255 15.52 39.47 -1.65
N ILE A 256 16.01 40.22 -0.67
CA ILE A 256 15.18 40.82 0.41
C ILE A 256 14.20 41.87 -0.15
N ILE A 257 14.65 42.72 -1.08
CA ILE A 257 13.81 43.73 -1.74
C ILE A 257 12.75 43.07 -2.63
N GLU A 258 13.12 42.02 -3.37
CA GLU A 258 12.17 41.24 -4.15
C GLU A 258 11.09 40.61 -3.26
N THR A 259 11.51 40.13 -2.08
CA THR A 259 10.59 39.63 -1.06
C THR A 259 9.66 40.69 -0.52
N ALA A 260 10.15 41.92 -0.27
CA ALA A 260 9.28 43.01 0.14
C ALA A 260 8.21 43.32 -0.91
N ALA A 261 8.57 43.27 -2.20
CA ALA A 261 7.66 43.60 -3.31
C ALA A 261 6.57 42.56 -3.57
N SER A 262 6.83 41.29 -3.22
CA SER A 262 5.96 40.15 -3.53
C SER A 262 5.30 39.54 -2.29
N ALA A 263 5.32 40.25 -1.16
CA ALA A 263 4.82 39.73 0.12
C ALA A 263 3.35 39.31 0.10
N THR A 264 2.52 40.03 -0.66
CA THR A 264 1.11 39.74 -0.89
C THR A 264 0.90 39.29 -2.34
N THR A 265 0.11 38.23 -2.51
CA THR A 265 -0.32 37.74 -3.82
C THR A 265 -1.63 38.41 -4.25
N VAL A 266 -1.81 38.60 -5.56
CA VAL A 266 -3.01 39.24 -6.12
C VAL A 266 -4.24 38.32 -6.08
N ASP A 267 -4.03 37.00 -6.08
CA ASP A 267 -5.09 35.99 -6.07
C ASP A 267 -5.48 35.52 -4.67
N GLY A 268 -4.77 35.97 -3.63
CA GLY A 268 -5.01 35.62 -2.23
C GLY A 268 -4.48 34.23 -1.86
N SER A 269 -3.78 33.57 -2.79
CA SER A 269 -3.08 32.32 -2.50
C SER A 269 -1.90 32.55 -1.55
N PRO A 270 -1.46 31.55 -0.76
CA PRO A 270 -0.23 31.69 -0.01
C PRO A 270 0.94 32.05 -0.93
N ARG A 271 1.74 33.03 -0.51
CA ARG A 271 2.89 33.48 -1.29
C ARG A 271 3.87 32.32 -1.50
N ARG A 272 4.19 32.03 -2.76
CA ARG A 272 5.25 31.07 -3.11
C ARG A 272 6.52 31.80 -3.48
N HIS A 273 7.61 31.54 -2.76
CA HIS A 273 8.89 32.20 -3.00
C HIS A 273 10.06 31.24 -2.82
N ALA A 274 11.16 31.52 -3.53
CA ALA A 274 12.36 30.71 -3.43
C ALA A 274 13.00 30.87 -2.05
N LYS A 275 13.52 29.76 -1.53
CA LYS A 275 14.46 29.77 -0.42
C LYS A 275 15.71 30.55 -0.84
N MET A 276 16.37 31.20 0.12
CA MET A 276 17.54 32.05 -0.13
C MET A 276 18.83 31.27 -0.44
N ASP A 277 18.73 30.20 -1.22
CA ASP A 277 19.84 29.39 -1.73
C ASP A 277 19.50 28.78 -3.10
N ASN A 278 20.42 28.02 -3.70
CA ASN A 278 20.22 27.35 -4.99
C ASN A 278 19.80 25.87 -4.83
N THR A 279 19.17 25.50 -3.71
CA THR A 279 18.62 24.13 -3.54
C THR A 279 17.38 23.90 -4.42
N GLY A 280 16.71 24.99 -4.80
CA GLY A 280 15.50 25.00 -5.61
C GLY A 280 14.23 24.70 -4.82
N TYR A 281 14.29 24.72 -3.48
CA TYR A 281 13.10 24.66 -2.63
C TYR A 281 12.35 25.99 -2.62
N LEU A 282 11.03 25.90 -2.54
CA LEU A 282 10.11 27.02 -2.46
C LEU A 282 9.37 26.98 -1.12
N TYR A 283 9.30 28.10 -0.42
CA TYR A 283 8.36 28.27 0.69
C TYR A 283 6.96 28.52 0.15
N ASN A 284 5.98 27.98 0.85
CA ASN A 284 4.56 28.23 0.60
C ASN A 284 3.96 28.94 1.82
N GLY A 285 3.73 30.25 1.68
CA GLY A 285 3.44 31.16 2.77
C GLY A 285 4.70 31.85 3.29
N ARG A 286 4.69 32.20 4.58
CA ARG A 286 5.83 32.82 5.28
C ARG A 286 6.84 31.77 5.69
N SER A 287 8.13 32.09 5.61
CA SER A 287 9.20 31.20 6.07
C SER A 287 9.49 31.33 7.57
N TYR A 288 9.12 32.46 8.20
CA TYR A 288 9.44 32.79 9.61
C TYR A 288 10.94 32.66 9.97
N GLY A 289 11.82 32.62 8.96
CA GLY A 289 13.25 32.37 9.16
C GLY A 289 13.64 30.93 9.52
N VAL A 290 12.71 29.97 9.44
CA VAL A 290 12.93 28.55 9.76
C VAL A 290 12.85 27.66 8.51
N GLY A 291 13.19 26.37 8.62
CA GLY A 291 13.21 25.44 7.49
C GLY A 291 14.48 25.54 6.65
N VAL A 292 15.51 26.20 7.16
CA VAL A 292 16.74 26.48 6.39
C VAL A 292 17.61 25.24 6.21
N SER A 293 17.50 24.25 7.08
CA SER A 293 18.19 22.96 6.96
C SER A 293 17.79 22.17 5.70
N VAL A 294 16.58 22.39 5.20
CA VAL A 294 16.01 21.70 4.03
C VAL A 294 16.83 22.00 2.78
N GLY A 295 17.22 20.95 2.06
CA GLY A 295 18.09 21.02 0.90
C GLY A 295 19.57 21.32 1.21
N LEU A 296 19.97 21.57 2.47
CA LEU A 296 21.36 21.85 2.86
C LEU A 296 22.02 20.71 3.63
N VAL A 297 21.29 20.09 4.56
CA VAL A 297 21.81 19.04 5.46
C VAL A 297 20.91 17.80 5.52
N ASP A 298 19.96 17.67 4.60
CA ASP A 298 18.96 16.60 4.50
C ASP A 298 19.24 15.59 3.36
N ASP A 299 20.51 15.48 2.93
CA ASP A 299 20.92 14.63 1.80
C ASP A 299 20.43 13.18 1.91
N ASP A 300 20.39 12.64 3.13
CA ASP A 300 19.94 11.27 3.40
C ASP A 300 18.45 11.07 3.09
N PHE A 301 17.66 12.13 3.20
CA PHE A 301 16.24 12.12 2.88
C PHE A 301 16.03 12.34 1.37
N VAL A 302 16.71 13.34 0.81
CA VAL A 302 16.56 13.73 -0.61
C VAL A 302 17.06 12.65 -1.56
N ARG A 303 18.12 11.91 -1.21
CA ARG A 303 18.63 10.80 -2.06
C ARG A 303 17.72 9.59 -2.06
N ASN A 304 16.80 9.48 -1.10
CA ASN A 304 15.93 8.32 -0.98
C ASN A 304 14.64 8.54 -1.77
N GLN A 305 14.56 7.95 -2.96
CA GLN A 305 13.40 8.03 -3.86
C GLN A 305 12.08 7.55 -3.26
N TYR A 306 12.12 6.83 -2.14
CA TYR A 306 10.92 6.33 -1.46
C TYR A 306 10.38 7.31 -0.42
N VAL A 307 11.08 8.41 -0.12
CA VAL A 307 10.59 9.44 0.80
C VAL A 307 9.56 10.29 0.07
N THR A 308 8.35 10.36 0.61
CA THR A 308 7.29 11.22 0.08
C THR A 308 7.35 12.62 0.65
N ASN A 309 7.53 12.69 1.96
CA ASN A 309 7.59 13.93 2.71
C ASN A 309 8.22 13.64 4.07
N TYR A 310 8.71 14.67 4.73
CA TYR A 310 9.16 14.57 6.10
C TYR A 310 8.75 15.82 6.87
N THR A 311 8.49 15.64 8.16
CA THR A 311 8.13 16.73 9.07
C THR A 311 9.10 16.83 10.22
N PHE A 312 9.36 18.04 10.68
CA PHE A 312 10.16 18.28 11.87
C PHE A 312 9.74 19.60 12.51
N LYS A 313 10.12 19.78 13.78
CA LYS A 313 9.82 21.00 14.52
C LYS A 313 11.06 21.85 14.63
N GLU A 314 10.94 23.16 14.42
CA GLU A 314 12.03 24.10 14.55
C GLU A 314 11.56 25.32 15.35
N PRO A 315 12.29 25.73 16.41
CA PRO A 315 11.98 26.95 17.12
C PRO A 315 12.51 28.16 16.35
N GLY A 316 11.74 29.26 16.35
CA GLY A 316 12.08 30.49 15.64
C GLY A 316 11.40 31.71 16.26
N TYR A 317 11.41 32.83 15.55
CA TYR A 317 10.71 34.05 15.96
C TYR A 317 9.58 34.38 15.01
N THR A 318 8.39 34.66 15.55
CA THR A 318 7.34 35.30 14.78
C THR A 318 7.60 36.81 14.81
N ALA A 319 8.06 37.38 13.69
CA ALA A 319 8.09 38.81 13.48
C ALA A 319 6.68 39.29 13.12
N ILE A 320 6.09 40.11 13.98
CA ILE A 320 4.83 40.78 13.73
C ILE A 320 5.11 42.28 13.78
N SER A 321 5.04 42.93 12.63
CA SER A 321 5.02 44.38 12.57
C SER A 321 3.61 44.92 12.69
N THR A 322 3.50 46.09 13.31
CA THR A 322 2.25 46.85 13.38
C THR A 322 2.52 48.27 12.94
N CYS A 323 1.77 48.73 11.95
CA CYS A 323 1.80 50.12 11.56
C CYS A 323 0.96 50.94 12.53
N ILE A 324 1.52 52.03 13.04
CA ILE A 324 0.76 53.00 13.81
C ILE A 324 0.72 54.30 13.01
N HIS A 325 -0.47 54.89 12.93
CA HIS A 325 -0.67 56.17 12.29
C HIS A 325 -0.85 57.24 13.37
N ASN A 326 0.02 58.26 13.42
CA ASN A 326 -0.11 59.38 14.36
C ASN A 326 -0.08 60.71 13.61
N LEU A 327 -1.16 61.46 13.76
CA LEU A 327 -1.38 62.78 13.16
C LEU A 327 -0.48 63.87 13.76
N THR A 328 0.24 63.60 14.85
CA THR A 328 1.06 64.61 15.56
C THR A 328 2.55 64.58 15.20
N THR A 329 2.99 63.71 14.29
CA THR A 329 4.41 63.61 13.91
C THR A 329 4.68 64.38 12.61
N ASP A 330 5.71 65.24 12.60
CA ASP A 330 6.04 66.18 11.51
C ASP A 330 6.73 65.52 10.28
N TYR A 331 6.60 64.21 10.11
CA TYR A 331 7.22 63.47 9.00
C TYR A 331 6.20 63.20 7.89
N ARG A 332 6.41 63.81 6.72
CA ARG A 332 5.54 63.67 5.54
C ARG A 332 6.26 62.88 4.43
N LEU A 333 5.62 61.83 3.92
CA LEU A 333 6.00 61.26 2.62
C LEU A 333 5.42 62.17 1.54
N GLU A 334 6.22 63.12 1.06
CA GLU A 334 5.83 63.99 -0.04
C GLU A 334 6.10 63.29 -1.37
N SER A 335 5.08 63.22 -2.24
CA SER A 335 5.31 62.83 -3.63
C SER A 335 6.05 63.97 -4.32
N ASN A 336 7.27 63.70 -4.77
CA ASN A 336 8.07 64.67 -5.49
C ASN A 336 7.38 64.92 -6.85
N PRO A 337 7.21 66.17 -7.34
CA PRO A 337 6.47 66.46 -8.57
C PRO A 337 7.11 65.93 -9.88
N GLY A 338 8.22 65.18 -9.79
CA GLY A 338 8.79 64.37 -10.88
C GLY A 338 8.63 62.86 -10.72
N SER A 339 8.00 62.40 -9.63
CA SER A 339 7.76 61.00 -9.31
C SER A 339 6.25 60.71 -9.35
N TYR A 340 5.85 59.85 -10.29
CA TYR A 340 4.48 59.37 -10.49
C TYR A 340 4.02 58.48 -9.31
N PHE A 341 3.82 59.06 -8.12
CA PHE A 341 3.23 58.36 -6.97
C PHE A 341 1.96 59.10 -6.53
N PRO A 342 0.76 58.68 -6.97
CA PRO A 342 -0.50 59.21 -6.50
C PRO A 342 -0.97 58.39 -5.28
N GLY A 343 -0.85 58.92 -4.06
CA GLY A 343 -1.45 58.30 -2.88
C GLY A 343 -1.13 59.00 -1.56
N PRO A 344 -2.06 59.08 -0.59
CA PRO A 344 -1.87 59.80 0.66
C PRO A 344 -1.23 58.88 1.72
N LEU A 345 0.09 58.68 1.64
CA LEU A 345 0.87 58.00 2.69
C LEU A 345 1.68 58.98 3.54
N SER A 346 1.22 60.22 3.71
CA SER A 346 1.76 61.11 4.73
C SER A 346 1.49 60.50 6.12
N GLU A 347 2.49 60.50 7.01
CA GLU A 347 2.33 60.24 8.47
C GLU A 347 2.14 58.76 8.90
N VAL A 348 2.82 57.82 8.24
CA VAL A 348 2.87 56.39 8.64
C VAL A 348 4.23 56.05 9.24
N TYR A 349 4.23 55.42 10.43
CA TYR A 349 5.43 54.79 10.98
C TYR A 349 5.17 53.32 11.29
N LEU A 350 6.13 52.49 10.89
CA LEU A 350 6.12 51.07 11.18
C LEU A 350 6.76 50.84 12.54
N THR A 351 6.02 50.23 13.45
CA THR A 351 6.59 49.75 14.71
C THR A 351 6.81 48.25 14.61
N VAL A 352 8.05 47.83 14.86
CA VAL A 352 8.38 46.41 14.97
C VAL A 352 7.84 45.92 16.30
N GLY A 353 6.88 45.00 16.28
CA GLY A 353 6.37 44.36 17.48
C GLY A 353 7.44 43.48 18.15
N PRO A 354 7.16 42.97 19.36
CA PRO A 354 8.09 42.07 20.03
C PRO A 354 8.26 40.78 19.20
N PHE A 355 9.50 40.38 18.96
CA PHE A 355 9.79 39.06 18.41
C PHE A 355 9.38 38.00 19.42
N THR A 356 8.35 37.22 19.08
CA THR A 356 7.79 36.23 19.99
C THR A 356 8.38 34.85 19.65
N PRO A 357 9.09 34.18 20.57
CA PRO A 357 9.55 32.82 20.37
C PRO A 357 8.37 31.91 20.04
N THR A 358 8.46 31.18 18.94
CA THR A 358 7.38 30.30 18.46
C THR A 358 8.00 28.99 17.96
N LEU A 359 7.32 27.87 18.23
CA LEU A 359 7.70 26.57 17.68
C LEU A 359 6.95 26.36 16.37
N PHE A 360 7.66 26.01 15.30
CA PHE A 360 7.07 25.79 14.00
C PHE A 360 7.05 24.31 13.65
N ASP A 361 5.97 23.84 13.04
CA ASP A 361 5.89 22.55 12.37
C ASP A 361 6.19 22.76 10.88
N ILE A 362 7.24 22.10 10.41
CA ILE A 362 7.76 22.22 9.05
C ILE A 362 7.45 20.94 8.31
N LEU A 363 6.69 21.06 7.23
CA LEU A 363 6.41 19.98 6.31
C LEU A 363 7.20 20.19 5.03
N VAL A 364 7.97 19.17 4.65
CA VAL A 364 8.81 19.20 3.45
C VAL A 364 8.34 18.15 2.46
N ASP A 365 8.10 18.58 1.23
CA ASP A 365 7.97 17.71 0.07
C ASP A 365 9.27 17.76 -0.75
N PRO A 366 10.15 16.76 -0.66
CA PRO A 366 11.40 16.72 -1.41
C PRO A 366 11.19 16.52 -2.92
N VAL A 367 10.04 15.98 -3.35
CA VAL A 367 9.72 15.75 -4.77
C VAL A 367 9.18 17.02 -5.40
N GLY A 368 8.17 17.63 -4.75
CA GLY A 368 7.61 18.93 -5.14
C GLY A 368 8.54 20.12 -4.89
N LYS A 369 9.61 19.91 -4.10
CA LYS A 369 10.53 20.93 -3.60
C LYS A 369 9.81 22.07 -2.90
N THR A 370 8.86 21.74 -2.02
CA THR A 370 8.09 22.73 -1.26
C THR A 370 8.30 22.58 0.24
N ILE A 371 8.26 23.71 0.94
CA ILE A 371 8.36 23.83 2.39
C ILE A 371 7.13 24.58 2.88
N ASP A 372 6.31 23.92 3.69
CA ASP A 372 5.18 24.51 4.39
C ASP A 372 5.58 24.73 5.85
N VAL A 373 5.42 25.95 6.35
CA VAL A 373 5.77 26.33 7.73
C VAL A 373 4.50 26.74 8.46
N THR A 374 4.20 26.09 9.57
CA THR A 374 3.02 26.38 10.38
C THR A 374 3.39 26.68 11.82
N PRO A 375 2.98 27.83 12.39
CA PRO A 375 3.23 28.12 13.80
C PRO A 375 2.37 27.22 14.68
N LEU A 376 2.98 26.64 15.71
CA LEU A 376 2.28 25.90 16.75
C LEU A 376 1.94 26.85 17.89
N ASN A 377 0.67 26.87 18.31
CA ASN A 377 0.20 27.61 19.49
C ASN A 377 0.64 26.89 20.78
N ASP A 378 1.94 26.87 21.04
CA ASP A 378 2.51 26.34 22.27
C ASP A 378 2.87 27.49 23.21
N ALA A 379 2.47 27.38 24.48
CA ALA A 379 2.62 28.46 25.45
C ALA A 379 4.00 28.48 26.13
N ASP A 380 4.80 27.42 25.98
CA ASP A 380 6.09 27.24 26.65
C ASP A 380 7.23 26.99 25.64
N VAL A 381 7.43 27.95 24.73
CA VAL A 381 8.55 27.91 23.78
C VAL A 381 9.75 28.60 24.40
N THR A 382 10.84 27.86 24.56
CA THR A 382 12.13 28.43 24.99
C THR A 382 12.68 29.34 23.89
N ASP A 383 13.09 30.55 24.28
CA ASP A 383 13.74 31.48 23.37
C ASP A 383 15.05 30.88 22.82
N ILE A 384 15.18 30.84 21.49
CA ILE A 384 16.37 30.30 20.79
C ILE A 384 17.61 31.14 21.04
N GLU A 385 17.46 32.44 21.28
CA GLU A 385 18.55 33.38 21.51
C GLU A 385 18.14 34.40 22.58
N PRO A 386 18.17 34.02 23.88
CA PRO A 386 17.64 34.85 24.96
C PRO A 386 18.43 36.14 25.20
N LYS A 387 19.58 36.33 24.55
CA LYS A 387 20.37 37.57 24.68
C LYS A 387 19.86 38.68 23.75
N GLY A 388 18.99 38.38 22.79
CA GLY A 388 18.41 39.35 21.85
C GLY A 388 19.39 39.86 20.77
N ASN A 389 20.54 39.23 20.59
CA ASN A 389 21.51 39.58 19.55
C ASN A 389 20.94 39.31 18.16
N LEU A 390 20.27 38.17 17.95
CA LEU A 390 19.75 37.81 16.62
C LEU A 390 18.70 38.82 16.14
N THR A 391 17.76 39.17 17.02
CA THR A 391 16.69 40.13 16.75
C THR A 391 17.22 41.56 16.57
N PHE A 392 18.21 41.96 17.38
CA PHE A 392 18.93 43.22 17.20
C PHE A 392 19.60 43.31 15.83
N LEU A 393 20.35 42.27 15.44
CA LEU A 393 21.06 42.22 14.17
C LEU A 393 20.13 42.24 12.97
N ALA A 394 19.00 41.55 13.07
CA ALA A 394 18.01 41.52 12.00
C ALA A 394 17.43 42.93 11.75
N ASN A 395 17.03 43.62 12.82
CA ASN A 395 16.59 45.03 12.75
C ASN A 395 17.70 45.97 12.23
N TRP A 396 18.94 45.78 12.68
CA TRP A 396 20.07 46.58 12.23
C TRP A 396 20.34 46.40 10.73
N LYS A 397 20.36 45.16 10.23
CA LYS A 397 20.56 44.89 8.80
C LYS A 397 19.43 45.44 7.95
N TYR A 398 18.18 45.37 8.43
CA TYR A 398 17.07 45.99 7.74
C TYR A 398 17.23 47.52 7.64
N THR A 399 17.68 48.16 8.72
CA THR A 399 17.99 49.60 8.75
C THR A 399 19.10 49.97 7.76
N LEU A 400 20.14 49.14 7.65
CA LEU A 400 21.21 49.34 6.66
C LEU A 400 20.69 49.22 5.23
N ILE A 401 19.86 48.21 4.93
CA ILE A 401 19.21 48.10 3.61
C ILE A 401 18.41 49.37 3.30
N ALA A 402 17.59 49.82 4.25
CA ALA A 402 16.77 51.02 4.07
C ALA A 402 17.61 52.28 3.82
N SER A 403 18.77 52.41 4.49
CA SER A 403 19.67 53.54 4.34
C SER A 403 20.53 53.49 3.08
N ASP A 404 21.00 52.31 2.67
CA ASP A 404 21.93 52.17 1.55
C ASP A 404 21.20 52.09 0.19
N GLN A 405 19.93 51.65 0.19
CA GLN A 405 19.14 51.44 -1.04
C GLN A 405 18.32 52.67 -1.44
N THR A 406 18.86 53.85 -1.18
CA THR A 406 18.31 55.15 -1.64
C THR A 406 19.16 55.70 -2.78
N ASN A 407 18.54 56.00 -3.92
CA ASN A 407 19.16 56.86 -4.94
C ASN A 407 18.74 58.33 -4.71
N LEU A 408 19.28 59.26 -5.50
CA LEU A 408 19.00 60.71 -5.41
C LEU A 408 17.50 61.08 -5.46
N TYR A 409 16.64 60.20 -5.97
CA TYR A 409 15.24 60.49 -6.26
C TYR A 409 14.22 59.50 -5.67
N SER A 410 14.66 58.34 -5.15
CA SER A 410 13.78 57.25 -4.71
C SER A 410 14.49 56.21 -3.84
N SER A 411 13.74 55.59 -2.93
CA SER A 411 14.15 54.37 -2.22
C SER A 411 13.76 53.13 -3.02
N LEU A 412 14.72 52.23 -3.28
CA LEU A 412 14.43 50.93 -3.92
C LEU A 412 13.56 50.05 -3.02
N LEU A 413 13.83 50.05 -1.71
CA LEU A 413 12.99 49.37 -0.72
C LEU A 413 11.59 49.98 -0.66
N GLY A 414 11.49 51.31 -0.66
CA GLY A 414 10.20 52.01 -0.70
C GLY A 414 9.39 51.69 -1.97
N ARG A 415 10.06 51.57 -3.12
CA ARG A 415 9.41 51.15 -4.37
C ARG A 415 8.91 49.71 -4.29
N ALA A 416 9.68 48.80 -3.69
CA ALA A 416 9.24 47.42 -3.49
C ALA A 416 8.00 47.34 -2.60
N MET A 417 8.02 48.01 -1.44
CA MET A 417 6.84 48.11 -0.58
C MET A 417 5.63 48.70 -1.32
N TYR A 418 5.83 49.72 -2.14
CA TYR A 418 4.77 50.30 -2.96
C TYR A 418 4.19 49.28 -3.95
N THR A 419 5.04 48.49 -4.61
CA THR A 419 4.57 47.39 -5.47
C THR A 419 3.71 46.39 -4.69
N ASN A 420 4.05 46.09 -3.44
CA ASN A 420 3.23 45.22 -2.62
C ASN A 420 1.88 45.85 -2.22
N ILE A 421 1.86 47.16 -1.94
CA ILE A 421 0.63 47.92 -1.70
C ILE A 421 -0.32 47.79 -2.91
N GLU A 422 0.19 47.95 -4.13
CA GLU A 422 -0.62 47.76 -5.34
C GLU A 422 -1.13 46.32 -5.48
N ASN A 423 -0.30 45.31 -5.19
CA ASN A 423 -0.74 43.90 -5.19
C ASN A 423 -1.86 43.65 -4.18
N TYR A 424 -1.77 44.22 -2.98
CA TYR A 424 -2.79 44.10 -1.94
C TYR A 424 -4.09 44.81 -2.32
N LYS A 425 -4.01 45.98 -2.99
CA LYS A 425 -5.18 46.67 -3.53
C LYS A 425 -5.90 45.81 -4.58
N LEU A 426 -5.13 45.20 -5.50
CA LEU A 426 -5.69 44.30 -6.51
C LEU A 426 -6.33 43.05 -5.88
N LEU A 427 -5.71 42.49 -4.85
CA LEU A 427 -6.26 41.38 -4.07
C LEU A 427 -7.64 41.73 -3.51
N GLN A 428 -7.78 42.85 -2.81
CA GLN A 428 -9.08 43.28 -2.25
C GLN A 428 -10.14 43.49 -3.33
N ALA A 429 -9.77 44.11 -4.45
CA ALA A 429 -10.67 44.30 -5.57
C ALA A 429 -11.16 42.97 -6.16
N SER A 430 -10.28 41.96 -6.24
CA SER A 430 -10.63 40.62 -6.72
C SER A 430 -11.51 39.83 -5.75
N ALA A 431 -11.35 40.06 -4.45
CA ALA A 431 -12.08 39.36 -3.39
C ALA A 431 -13.51 39.91 -3.14
N GLY A 432 -13.96 40.91 -3.90
CA GLY A 432 -15.30 41.48 -3.77
C GLY A 432 -15.59 42.16 -2.42
N HIS A 433 -14.55 42.42 -1.62
CA HIS A 433 -14.69 43.15 -0.36
C HIS A 433 -14.90 44.64 -0.69
N GLU A 434 -15.75 45.35 0.08
CA GLU A 434 -15.73 46.81 0.05
C GLU A 434 -14.29 47.24 0.30
N ALA A 435 -13.73 48.04 -0.61
CA ALA A 435 -12.34 48.48 -0.53
C ALA A 435 -12.11 49.02 0.87
N ALA A 436 -11.33 48.30 1.70
CA ALA A 436 -10.86 48.85 2.95
C ALA A 436 -10.24 50.20 2.62
N SER A 437 -10.43 51.19 3.51
CA SER A 437 -9.87 52.52 3.30
C SER A 437 -8.45 52.39 2.75
N GLU A 438 -8.14 53.08 1.65
CA GLU A 438 -6.87 52.94 0.91
C GLU A 438 -5.64 52.92 1.84
N LYS A 439 -5.76 53.67 2.92
CA LYS A 439 -4.81 53.73 4.03
C LYS A 439 -4.67 52.41 4.80
N VAL A 440 -5.75 51.77 5.22
CA VAL A 440 -5.72 50.46 5.90
C VAL A 440 -5.11 49.39 5.01
N ALA A 441 -5.45 49.40 3.72
CA ALA A 441 -4.87 48.53 2.71
C ALA A 441 -3.36 48.70 2.62
N ALA A 442 -2.90 49.95 2.55
CA ALA A 442 -1.48 50.26 2.47
C ALA A 442 -0.72 49.90 3.75
N LEU A 443 -1.29 50.16 4.93
CA LEU A 443 -0.68 49.79 6.21
C LEU A 443 -0.49 48.28 6.32
N ARG A 444 -1.50 47.49 5.96
CA ARG A 444 -1.41 46.04 6.00
C ARG A 444 -0.38 45.48 5.02
N ALA A 445 -0.33 46.02 3.81
CA ALA A 445 0.68 45.62 2.82
C ALA A 445 2.11 45.99 3.26
N LEU A 446 2.29 47.11 3.97
CA LEU A 446 3.57 47.50 4.56
C LEU A 446 4.01 46.53 5.66
N GLU A 447 3.09 46.13 6.53
CA GLU A 447 3.34 45.10 7.55
C GLU A 447 3.79 43.79 6.90
N ASP A 448 3.03 43.30 5.91
CA ASP A 448 3.35 42.05 5.21
C ASP A 448 4.71 42.12 4.50
N SER A 449 5.04 43.24 3.85
CA SER A 449 6.35 43.47 3.21
C SER A 449 7.50 43.43 4.21
N PHE A 450 7.35 44.08 5.37
CA PHE A 450 8.38 44.11 6.38
C PHE A 450 8.58 42.73 7.01
N ASP A 451 7.47 42.10 7.41
CA ASP A 451 7.45 40.78 8.02
C ASP A 451 8.15 39.75 7.12
N ALA A 452 7.83 39.73 5.83
CA ALA A 452 8.44 38.81 4.88
C ALA A 452 9.95 39.07 4.68
N SER A 453 10.37 40.34 4.60
CA SER A 453 11.79 40.67 4.53
C SER A 453 12.56 40.28 5.80
N MET A 454 11.93 40.38 6.96
CA MET A 454 12.53 39.98 8.23
C MET A 454 12.70 38.47 8.31
N ASP A 455 11.71 37.70 7.85
CA ASP A 455 11.79 36.24 7.75
C ASP A 455 13.00 35.81 6.88
N ASP A 456 13.23 36.51 5.78
CA ASP A 456 14.39 36.29 4.90
C ASP A 456 15.73 36.62 5.56
N ILE A 457 15.79 37.70 6.37
CA ILE A 457 17.01 38.04 7.13
C ILE A 457 17.33 36.95 8.16
N PHE A 458 16.32 36.47 8.90
CA PHE A 458 16.48 35.37 9.84
C PHE A 458 16.92 34.08 9.13
N SER A 459 16.30 33.77 7.98
CA SER A 459 16.68 32.63 7.15
C SER A 459 18.15 32.70 6.69
N GLY A 460 18.63 33.90 6.32
CA GLY A 460 20.03 34.12 5.98
C GLY A 460 21.00 33.87 7.14
N TYR A 461 20.66 34.31 8.36
CA TYR A 461 21.48 34.04 9.54
C TYR A 461 21.47 32.56 9.94
N ALA A 462 20.30 31.91 9.88
CA ALA A 462 20.18 30.47 10.07
C ALA A 462 21.05 29.69 9.06
N ALA A 463 21.06 30.11 7.80
CA ALA A 463 21.89 29.49 6.77
C ALA A 463 23.39 29.69 7.04
N ALA A 464 23.77 30.88 7.52
CA ALA A 464 25.15 31.16 7.92
C ALA A 464 25.59 30.31 9.11
N GLN A 465 24.74 30.13 10.13
CA GLN A 465 25.03 29.24 11.26
C GLN A 465 25.28 27.80 10.82
N LEU A 466 24.45 27.28 9.93
CA LEU A 466 24.60 25.94 9.37
C LEU A 466 25.86 25.80 8.51
N MET A 467 26.06 26.71 7.56
CA MET A 467 27.01 26.50 6.47
C MET A 467 28.39 27.11 6.73
N VAL A 468 28.45 28.27 7.39
CA VAL A 468 29.68 29.02 7.68
C VAL A 468 30.26 28.56 9.01
N ALA A 469 29.53 28.72 10.11
CA ALA A 469 30.01 28.37 11.45
C ALA A 469 29.95 26.87 11.75
N ASN A 470 29.12 26.10 11.04
CA ASN A 470 28.89 24.67 11.30
C ASN A 470 28.42 24.42 12.75
N VAL A 471 27.58 25.33 13.25
CA VAL A 471 27.01 25.27 14.61
C VAL A 471 25.59 24.75 14.48
N THR A 472 25.40 23.46 14.78
CA THR A 472 24.14 22.77 14.55
C THR A 472 23.61 22.09 15.81
N GLN A 473 22.30 21.84 15.84
CA GLN A 473 21.60 21.08 16.88
C GLN A 473 20.79 19.96 16.24
N GLU A 474 20.89 18.74 16.77
CA GLU A 474 20.11 17.61 16.27
C GLU A 474 18.65 17.68 16.73
N THR A 475 17.74 17.45 15.79
CA THR A 475 16.30 17.37 16.03
C THR A 475 15.72 16.12 15.38
N ARG A 476 14.62 15.61 15.94
CA ARG A 476 13.91 14.45 15.40
C ARG A 476 12.99 14.89 14.26
N ALA A 477 13.14 14.24 13.12
CA ALA A 477 12.29 14.35 11.95
C ALA A 477 11.47 13.06 11.77
N LEU A 478 10.19 13.21 11.44
CA LEU A 478 9.30 12.12 11.06
C LEU A 478 9.29 12.02 9.53
N VAL A 479 9.96 11.01 9.00
CA VAL A 479 10.09 10.77 7.57
C VAL A 479 8.99 9.81 7.12
N LEU A 480 8.14 10.27 6.22
CA LEU A 480 7.13 9.44 5.59
C LEU A 480 7.71 8.85 4.31
N LYS A 481 7.62 7.52 4.21
CA LYS A 481 8.12 6.74 3.08
C LYS A 481 6.99 5.94 2.45
N GLN A 482 7.06 5.73 1.14
CA GLN A 482 6.26 4.72 0.48
C GLN A 482 6.70 3.34 0.97
N GLY A 483 5.73 2.60 1.48
CA GLY A 483 5.90 1.25 2.00
C GLY A 483 4.87 0.33 1.39
N LEU A 484 5.17 -0.96 1.36
CA LEU A 484 4.18 -1.98 1.03
C LEU A 484 3.68 -2.58 2.34
N ARG A 485 2.37 -2.50 2.55
CA ARG A 485 1.72 -3.05 3.73
C ARG A 485 0.69 -4.12 3.33
N ILE A 486 0.66 -5.19 4.10
CA ILE A 486 -0.34 -6.27 3.96
C ILE A 486 -1.52 -5.89 4.86
N GLU A 487 -2.50 -5.16 4.33
CA GLU A 487 -3.40 -4.38 5.21
C GLU A 487 -4.80 -4.96 5.42
N GLN A 488 -5.26 -5.92 4.63
CA GLN A 488 -6.68 -6.30 4.72
C GLN A 488 -6.93 -7.33 5.84
N ARG A 489 -7.03 -6.82 7.07
CA ARG A 489 -7.29 -7.57 8.31
C ARG A 489 -8.48 -8.53 8.20
N ALA A 490 -9.53 -8.12 7.50
CA ALA A 490 -10.73 -8.91 7.28
C ALA A 490 -10.43 -10.23 6.56
N TRP A 491 -9.57 -10.22 5.54
CA TRP A 491 -9.22 -11.43 4.81
C TRP A 491 -8.30 -12.34 5.64
N ILE A 492 -7.30 -11.78 6.32
CA ILE A 492 -6.39 -12.54 7.19
C ILE A 492 -7.21 -13.28 8.27
N LEU A 493 -8.16 -12.59 8.89
CA LEU A 493 -9.00 -13.15 9.94
C LEU A 493 -9.98 -14.20 9.41
N THR A 494 -10.57 -13.97 8.22
CA THR A 494 -11.45 -14.94 7.55
C THR A 494 -10.71 -16.24 7.24
N VAL A 495 -9.48 -16.15 6.72
CA VAL A 495 -8.65 -17.33 6.41
C VAL A 495 -8.27 -18.08 7.68
N LEU A 496 -7.93 -17.37 8.75
CA LEU A 496 -7.60 -17.98 10.04
C LEU A 496 -8.81 -18.72 10.62
N ILE A 497 -9.99 -18.09 10.64
CA ILE A 497 -11.24 -18.71 11.11
C ILE A 497 -11.54 -19.97 10.31
N LEU A 498 -11.43 -19.92 8.98
CA LEU A 498 -11.66 -21.08 8.12
C LEU A 498 -10.71 -22.24 8.46
N ASN A 499 -9.42 -21.96 8.66
CA ASN A 499 -8.44 -22.99 9.02
C ASN A 499 -8.75 -23.59 10.42
N LEU A 500 -9.19 -22.76 11.37
CA LEU A 500 -9.59 -23.21 12.71
C LEU A 500 -10.85 -24.06 12.69
N ILE A 501 -11.87 -23.68 11.91
CA ILE A 501 -13.09 -24.48 11.72
C ILE A 501 -12.74 -25.84 11.15
N LEU A 502 -11.86 -25.90 10.14
CA LEU A 502 -11.45 -27.17 9.55
C LEU A 502 -10.64 -28.03 10.53
N ALA A 503 -9.71 -27.42 11.28
CA ALA A 503 -8.96 -28.13 12.32
C ALA A 503 -9.88 -28.67 13.41
N PHE A 504 -10.89 -27.90 13.82
CA PHE A 504 -11.90 -28.33 14.80
C PHE A 504 -12.75 -29.48 14.24
N ALA A 505 -13.26 -29.37 13.02
CA ALA A 505 -14.02 -30.43 12.37
C ALA A 505 -13.20 -31.73 12.21
N ALA A 506 -11.91 -31.60 11.84
CA ALA A 506 -11.00 -32.74 11.78
C ALA A 506 -10.78 -33.37 13.16
N GLY A 507 -10.60 -32.55 14.20
CA GLY A 507 -10.41 -32.99 15.58
C GLY A 507 -11.66 -33.67 16.16
N GLU A 508 -12.84 -33.08 15.95
CA GLU A 508 -14.13 -33.64 16.35
C GLU A 508 -14.35 -35.00 15.69
N GLU A 509 -14.11 -35.11 14.38
CA GLU A 509 -14.27 -36.41 13.70
C GLU A 509 -13.25 -37.45 14.15
N THR A 510 -12.02 -37.03 14.45
CA THR A 510 -11.01 -37.92 15.03
C THR A 510 -11.49 -38.46 16.38
N PHE A 511 -12.02 -37.59 17.23
CA PHE A 511 -12.49 -37.98 18.56
C PHE A 511 -13.73 -38.87 18.48
N ARG A 512 -14.71 -38.48 17.66
CA ARG A 512 -15.97 -39.21 17.46
C ARG A 512 -15.76 -40.62 16.94
N THR A 513 -14.83 -40.79 16.01
CA THR A 513 -14.51 -42.09 15.39
C THR A 513 -13.44 -42.89 16.14
N ARG A 514 -13.03 -42.44 17.34
CA ARG A 514 -11.95 -43.06 18.14
C ARG A 514 -10.67 -43.26 17.32
N CYS A 515 -10.26 -42.24 16.58
CA CYS A 515 -9.14 -42.23 15.65
C CYS A 515 -9.29 -43.25 14.51
N TRP A 516 -10.51 -43.50 14.06
CA TRP A 516 -10.83 -44.45 12.99
C TRP A 516 -10.21 -45.84 13.23
N LYS A 517 -10.21 -46.31 14.48
CA LYS A 517 -9.69 -47.64 14.86
C LYS A 517 -10.45 -48.79 14.18
N ASP A 518 -11.75 -48.58 13.95
CA ASP A 518 -12.67 -49.57 13.39
C ASP A 518 -12.90 -49.39 11.88
N LEU A 519 -12.05 -48.61 11.20
CA LEU A 519 -12.18 -48.42 9.76
C LEU A 519 -11.61 -49.65 9.04
N ASP A 520 -12.50 -50.44 8.43
CA ASP A 520 -12.11 -51.54 7.56
C ASP A 520 -11.25 -51.03 6.39
N GLU A 521 -10.34 -51.89 5.93
CA GLU A 521 -9.37 -51.59 4.86
C GLU A 521 -10.02 -51.30 3.50
N PHE A 522 -11.31 -51.65 3.37
CA PHE A 522 -12.09 -51.50 2.14
C PHE A 522 -12.19 -50.03 1.68
N ASP A 523 -11.68 -49.75 0.49
CA ASP A 523 -11.79 -48.48 -0.21
C ASP A 523 -12.70 -48.59 -1.44
N PHE A 524 -13.93 -48.10 -1.34
CA PHE A 524 -14.85 -48.05 -2.50
C PHE A 524 -14.36 -47.16 -3.66
N THR A 525 -13.30 -46.36 -3.46
CA THR A 525 -12.66 -45.59 -4.52
C THR A 525 -11.54 -46.35 -5.23
N ASP A 526 -11.00 -47.42 -4.61
CA ASP A 526 -10.11 -48.34 -5.30
C ASP A 526 -10.95 -49.36 -6.07
N LEU A 527 -10.74 -49.40 -7.39
CA LEU A 527 -11.40 -50.35 -8.27
C LEU A 527 -11.14 -51.80 -7.82
N ARG A 528 -9.97 -52.08 -7.25
CA ARG A 528 -9.59 -53.42 -6.76
C ARG A 528 -10.54 -53.87 -5.66
N ASP A 529 -10.76 -53.02 -4.67
CA ASP A 529 -11.63 -53.32 -3.54
C ASP A 529 -13.08 -53.42 -3.98
N VAL A 530 -13.53 -52.56 -4.90
CA VAL A 530 -14.88 -52.66 -5.47
C VAL A 530 -15.10 -53.99 -6.21
N ILE A 531 -14.11 -54.44 -7.01
CA ILE A 531 -14.18 -55.74 -7.70
C ILE A 531 -14.23 -56.88 -6.68
N VAL A 532 -13.36 -56.85 -5.67
CA VAL A 532 -13.32 -57.87 -4.61
C VAL A 532 -14.63 -57.89 -3.82
N GLY A 533 -15.18 -56.73 -3.47
CA GLY A 533 -16.46 -56.61 -2.77
C GLY A 533 -17.65 -57.08 -3.61
N THR A 534 -17.65 -56.81 -4.92
CA THR A 534 -18.71 -57.26 -5.84
C THR A 534 -18.69 -58.78 -6.00
N ILE A 535 -17.50 -59.38 -6.09
CA ILE A 535 -17.32 -60.83 -6.16
C ILE A 535 -17.71 -61.49 -4.83
N ALA A 536 -17.30 -60.92 -3.70
CA ALA A 536 -17.69 -61.44 -2.40
C ALA A 536 -19.21 -61.36 -2.17
N GLY A 537 -19.84 -60.27 -2.61
CA GLY A 537 -21.28 -60.09 -2.55
C GLY A 537 -22.05 -61.07 -3.43
N SER A 538 -21.62 -61.30 -4.67
CA SER A 538 -22.29 -62.25 -5.58
C SER A 538 -22.17 -63.71 -5.11
N VAL A 539 -21.06 -64.07 -4.47
CA VAL A 539 -20.87 -65.40 -3.87
C VAL A 539 -21.76 -65.57 -2.63
N ALA A 540 -21.90 -64.54 -1.79
CA ALA A 540 -22.79 -64.58 -0.63
C ALA A 540 -24.26 -64.73 -1.07
N ASP A 541 -24.69 -64.01 -2.09
CA ASP A 541 -26.05 -64.06 -2.62
C ASP A 541 -26.37 -65.42 -3.27
N ALA A 542 -25.41 -65.99 -4.01
CA ALA A 542 -25.51 -67.34 -4.55
C ALA A 542 -25.57 -68.42 -3.46
N SER A 543 -24.87 -68.23 -2.34
CA SER A 543 -24.93 -69.16 -1.20
C SER A 543 -26.26 -69.08 -0.44
N ALA A 544 -26.86 -67.88 -0.34
CA ALA A 544 -28.16 -67.67 0.29
C ALA A 544 -29.31 -68.24 -0.56
N THR A 545 -29.30 -67.99 -1.87
CA THR A 545 -30.29 -68.58 -2.80
C THR A 545 -30.15 -70.09 -2.93
N GLY A 546 -28.93 -70.63 -2.87
CA GLY A 546 -28.69 -72.08 -2.81
C GLY A 546 -29.25 -72.74 -1.53
N ALA A 547 -29.17 -72.06 -0.38
CA ALA A 547 -29.76 -72.53 0.88
C ALA A 547 -31.30 -72.49 0.86
N GLU A 548 -31.88 -71.49 0.19
CA GLU A 548 -33.34 -71.35 0.04
C GLU A 548 -33.92 -72.40 -0.92
N LEU A 549 -33.21 -72.74 -2.01
CA LEU A 549 -33.57 -73.84 -2.91
C LEU A 549 -33.48 -75.23 -2.24
N HIS A 550 -32.49 -75.46 -1.38
CA HIS A 550 -32.40 -76.72 -0.63
C HIS A 550 -33.53 -76.91 0.39
N SER A 551 -34.09 -75.81 0.92
CA SER A 551 -35.24 -75.86 1.83
C SER A 551 -36.58 -76.13 1.13
N SER A 552 -36.70 -75.79 -0.15
CA SER A 552 -37.92 -76.01 -0.96
C SER A 552 -37.95 -77.39 -1.62
N VAL A 553 -36.81 -78.01 -1.90
CA VAL A 553 -36.73 -79.39 -2.40
C VAL A 553 -37.04 -80.44 -1.32
N SER A 554 -36.78 -80.14 -0.03
CA SER A 554 -37.10 -81.08 1.08
C SER A 554 -38.58 -81.10 1.48
N ARG A 555 -39.46 -80.32 0.83
CA ARG A 555 -40.91 -80.27 1.14
C ARG A 555 -41.80 -80.91 0.07
N SER A 556 -41.23 -81.56 -0.95
CA SER A 556 -41.97 -82.12 -2.10
C SER A 556 -41.87 -83.66 -2.23
N GLU A 557 -41.45 -84.38 -1.19
CA GLU A 557 -41.53 -85.85 -1.14
C GLU A 557 -42.57 -86.32 -0.10
N HIS A 558 -43.83 -85.94 -0.29
CA HIS A 558 -44.98 -86.70 0.18
C HIS A 558 -46.24 -86.16 -0.49
N VAL A 559 -46.78 -86.92 -1.44
CA VAL A 559 -48.20 -87.11 -1.80
C VAL A 559 -48.23 -87.67 -3.24
N THR A 560 -48.34 -88.99 -3.33
CA THR A 560 -48.82 -89.71 -4.50
C THR A 560 -50.34 -89.68 -4.54
N GLY A 561 -50.95 -89.37 -5.69
CA GLY A 561 -52.32 -89.81 -5.97
C GLY A 561 -53.14 -88.94 -6.93
N LEU A 562 -53.50 -89.55 -8.07
CA LEU A 562 -54.64 -89.25 -8.96
C LEU A 562 -54.61 -87.97 -9.83
N GLY A 563 -54.44 -88.19 -11.14
CA GLY A 563 -55.60 -88.23 -12.03
C GLY A 563 -56.02 -86.94 -12.77
N ALA A 564 -56.18 -87.12 -14.08
CA ALA A 564 -56.92 -86.29 -15.05
C ALA A 564 -56.25 -84.98 -15.53
N GLY A 565 -56.12 -84.88 -16.86
CA GLY A 565 -55.50 -83.76 -17.53
C GLY A 565 -56.38 -82.52 -17.67
N LEU A 566 -55.78 -81.46 -18.17
CA LEU A 566 -56.40 -80.56 -19.13
C LEU A 566 -55.31 -79.68 -19.76
N ASP A 567 -55.71 -79.18 -20.91
CA ASP A 567 -55.04 -78.40 -21.94
C ASP A 567 -54.77 -76.93 -21.51
N ILE A 568 -54.10 -76.16 -22.40
CA ILE A 568 -54.11 -74.68 -22.56
C ILE A 568 -52.85 -73.85 -22.17
N GLN A 569 -52.19 -73.38 -23.26
CA GLN A 569 -51.64 -72.06 -23.62
C GLN A 569 -50.87 -71.11 -22.67
N ARG A 570 -49.81 -70.52 -23.29
CA ARG A 570 -49.30 -69.12 -23.26
C ARG A 570 -48.96 -68.53 -21.88
N ARG A 571 -47.77 -67.95 -21.70
CA ARG A 571 -47.23 -66.79 -22.43
C ARG A 571 -45.75 -66.63 -22.14
#